data_AF-A0A0W4ZFJ9-F1
#
_entry.id   AF-A0A0W4ZFJ9-F1
#
_cell.length_a   1.000
_cell.length_b   1.000
_cell.length_c   1.000
_cell.angle_alpha   90.00
_cell.angle_beta   90.00
_cell.angle_gamma   90.00
#
_symmetry.space_group_name_H-M   'P 1'
#
loop_
_entity.id
_entity.type
_entity.pdbx_description
1 polymer ?
#
loop_
_entity_poly.entity_id
_entity_poly.type
_entity_poly.pdbx_seq_one_letter_code
_entity_poly.pdbx_strand_id
1 'polypeptide(L)'
;MFESGSIFKIVNILTAIIMILGGISQFFPLGFKNIIIGIYVIMFGIFTAILEFFIPPETAKYCSFFFSFLGRGIFYIFVGSLLLDNSALRILSGAIIIIIGIIYFILEFASNVVPPDNMREPTVEDRGHI
;
A
#
# COMPACT_ATOMS: atom_id res chain seq x y z
N MET A 1 -19.26 -15.22 4.80
CA MET A 1 -19.51 -13.87 4.26
C MET A 1 -18.22 -13.08 4.46
N PHE A 2 -17.37 -12.98 3.44
CA PHE A 2 -16.12 -12.21 3.55
C PHE A 2 -16.52 -10.73 3.48
N GLU A 3 -16.42 -10.00 4.59
CA GLU A 3 -16.60 -8.55 4.59
C GLU A 3 -15.54 -7.92 3.68
N SER A 4 -15.95 -7.03 2.77
CA SER A 4 -15.07 -6.41 1.79
C SER A 4 -13.83 -5.77 2.42
N GLY A 5 -13.95 -5.22 3.64
CA GLY A 5 -12.84 -4.67 4.41
C GLY A 5 -11.72 -5.67 4.72
N SER A 6 -12.07 -6.93 5.01
CA SER A 6 -11.07 -7.98 5.29
C SER A 6 -10.26 -8.35 4.04
N ILE A 7 -10.88 -8.31 2.86
CA ILE A 7 -10.22 -8.62 1.59
C ILE A 7 -9.18 -7.53 1.28
N PHE A 8 -9.53 -6.26 1.44
CA PHE A 8 -8.59 -5.16 1.20
C PHE A 8 -7.39 -5.21 2.15
N LYS A 9 -7.62 -5.51 3.43
CA LYS A 9 -6.55 -5.70 4.41
C LYS A 9 -5.57 -6.80 4.00
N ILE A 10 -6.09 -7.95 3.56
CA ILE A 10 -5.26 -9.06 3.10
C ILE A 10 -4.43 -8.66 1.88
N VAL A 11 -5.03 -7.97 0.90
CA VAL A 11 -4.31 -7.53 -0.30
C VAL A 11 -3.22 -6.51 0.04
N ASN A 12 -3.48 -5.56 0.94
CA ASN A 12 -2.47 -4.59 1.38
C ASN A 12 -1.29 -5.25 2.09
N ILE A 13 -1.56 -6.20 3.00
CA ILE A 13 -0.50 -6.96 3.68
C ILE A 13 0.30 -7.80 2.68
N LEU A 14 -0.36 -8.46 1.74
CA LEU A 14 0.33 -9.24 0.71
C LEU A 14 1.24 -8.35 -0.14
N THR A 15 0.75 -7.16 -0.52
CA THR A 15 1.53 -6.18 -1.29
C THR A 15 2.74 -5.70 -0.47
N ALA A 16 2.57 -5.44 0.83
CA ALA A 16 3.66 -5.07 1.73
C ALA A 16 4.75 -6.16 1.83
N ILE A 17 4.34 -7.43 1.93
CA ILE A 17 5.28 -8.56 1.95
C ILE A 17 6.06 -8.64 0.63
N ILE A 18 5.37 -8.51 -0.52
CA ILE A 18 6.02 -8.55 -1.84
C ILE A 18 6.99 -7.38 -1.99
N MET A 19 6.64 -6.17 -1.50
CA MET A 19 7.54 -5.02 -1.50
C MET A 19 8.81 -5.30 -0.68
N ILE A 20 8.69 -5.83 0.53
CA ILE A 20 9.85 -6.14 1.37
C ILE A 20 10.75 -7.20 0.71
N LEU A 21 10.16 -8.29 0.22
CA LEU A 21 10.91 -9.36 -0.46
C LEU A 21 11.57 -8.88 -1.76
N GLY A 22 10.85 -8.08 -2.55
CA GLY A 22 11.37 -7.46 -3.78
C GLY A 22 12.52 -6.49 -3.49
N GLY A 23 12.40 -5.68 -2.45
CA GLY A 23 13.46 -4.78 -2.01
C GLY A 23 14.71 -5.50 -1.51
N ILE A 24 14.56 -6.64 -0.80
CA ILE A 24 15.70 -7.49 -0.43
C ILE A 24 16.38 -8.08 -1.67
N SER A 25 15.61 -8.49 -2.68
CA SER A 25 16.17 -8.98 -3.95
C SER A 25 16.95 -7.90 -4.71
N GLN A 26 16.77 -6.62 -4.39
CA GLN A 26 17.45 -5.50 -5.04
C GLN A 26 18.94 -5.40 -4.63
N PHE A 27 19.33 -6.00 -3.51
CA PHE A 27 20.73 -6.01 -3.06
C PHE A 27 21.65 -6.89 -3.93
N PHE A 28 21.09 -7.71 -4.82
CA PHE A 28 21.85 -8.61 -5.69
C PHE A 28 21.51 -8.33 -7.17
N PRO A 29 22.42 -7.78 -8.00
CA PRO A 29 23.82 -7.42 -7.74
C PRO A 29 24.00 -6.07 -7.02
N LEU A 30 25.07 -5.98 -6.20
CA LEU A 30 25.42 -4.79 -5.42
C LEU A 30 25.79 -3.61 -6.33
N GLY A 31 24.83 -2.71 -6.51
CA GLY A 31 25.01 -1.42 -7.17
C GLY A 31 24.46 -0.31 -6.29
N PHE A 32 25.13 0.85 -6.27
CA PHE A 32 24.73 1.98 -5.41
C PHE A 32 23.27 2.40 -5.63
N LYS A 33 22.83 2.46 -6.90
CA LYS A 33 21.43 2.71 -7.27
C LYS A 33 20.49 1.64 -6.71
N ASN A 34 20.85 0.37 -6.80
CA ASN A 34 20.00 -0.73 -6.37
C ASN A 34 19.86 -0.77 -4.85
N ILE A 35 20.93 -0.50 -4.10
CA ILE A 35 20.89 -0.40 -2.64
C ILE A 35 19.94 0.71 -2.20
N ILE A 36 20.05 1.90 -2.81
CA ILE A 36 19.18 3.03 -2.50
C ILE A 36 17.71 2.66 -2.76
N ILE A 37 17.41 2.09 -3.93
CA ILE A 37 16.04 1.71 -4.27
C ILE A 37 15.53 0.60 -3.32
N GLY A 38 16.35 -0.40 -3.01
CA GLY A 38 16.00 -1.49 -2.09
C GLY A 38 15.61 -0.96 -0.70
N ILE A 39 16.38 0.00 -0.17
CA ILE A 39 16.07 0.65 1.12
C ILE A 39 14.72 1.37 1.04
N TYR A 40 14.48 2.18 0.00
CA TYR A 40 13.21 2.89 -0.16
C TYR A 40 12.03 1.93 -0.27
N VAL A 41 12.15 0.87 -1.07
CA VAL A 41 11.07 -0.12 -1.27
C VAL A 41 10.76 -0.87 0.04
N ILE A 42 11.78 -1.26 0.81
CA ILE A 42 11.57 -1.90 2.13
C ILE A 42 10.90 -0.92 3.10
N MET A 43 11.35 0.33 3.14
CA MET A 43 10.77 1.35 4.02
C MET A 43 9.29 1.61 3.69
N PHE A 44 8.96 1.69 2.40
CA PHE A 44 7.59 1.78 1.90
C PHE A 44 6.73 0.54 2.21
N GLY A 45 7.32 -0.66 2.10
CA GLY A 45 6.67 -1.91 2.49
C GLY A 45 6.30 -1.95 3.98
N ILE A 46 7.25 -1.59 4.84
CA ILE A 46 7.04 -1.50 6.29
C ILE A 46 5.99 -0.45 6.62
N PHE A 47 6.06 0.73 6.00
CA PHE A 47 5.09 1.81 6.21
C PHE A 47 3.67 1.37 5.84
N THR A 48 3.51 0.67 4.71
CA THR A 48 2.23 0.11 4.26
C THR A 48 1.68 -0.91 5.26
N ALA A 49 2.53 -1.78 5.81
CA ALA A 49 2.13 -2.73 6.83
C ALA A 49 1.70 -2.04 8.13
N ILE A 50 2.47 -1.06 8.61
CA ILE A 50 2.16 -0.31 9.85
C ILE A 50 0.81 0.38 9.73
N LEU A 51 0.54 1.07 8.61
CA LEU A 51 -0.74 1.75 8.37
C LEU A 51 -1.96 0.82 8.38
N GLU A 52 -1.74 -0.49 8.19
CA GLU A 52 -2.80 -1.49 8.17
C GLU A 52 -3.05 -2.12 9.56
N PHE A 53 -2.05 -2.10 10.44
CA PHE A 53 -2.16 -2.59 11.82
C PHE A 53 -2.46 -1.49 12.85
N PHE A 54 -1.93 -0.29 12.62
CA PHE A 54 -2.13 0.88 13.45
C PHE A 54 -2.82 1.95 12.63
N ILE A 55 -3.96 2.44 13.13
CA ILE A 55 -4.70 3.55 12.54
C ILE A 55 -4.62 4.72 13.53
N PRO A 56 -3.55 5.54 13.50
CA PRO A 56 -3.49 6.74 14.31
C PRO A 56 -4.45 7.78 13.72
N PRO A 57 -5.36 8.39 14.51
CA PRO A 57 -6.28 9.42 14.03
C PRO A 57 -5.56 10.67 13.47
N GLU A 58 -4.31 10.93 13.89
CA GLU A 58 -3.50 12.02 13.37
C GLU A 58 -2.91 11.74 11.97
N THR A 59 -2.68 10.48 11.59
CA THR A 59 -2.12 10.12 10.28
C THR A 59 -3.13 10.30 9.16
N ALA A 60 -4.43 10.15 9.44
CA ALA A 60 -5.51 10.46 8.51
C ALA A 60 -5.53 11.94 8.08
N LYS A 61 -5.02 12.82 8.95
CA LYS A 61 -4.99 14.27 8.76
C LYS A 61 -3.88 14.73 7.80
N TYR A 62 -2.74 14.04 7.79
CA TYR A 62 -1.57 14.40 6.97
C TYR A 62 -1.34 13.46 5.77
N CYS A 63 -1.86 12.24 5.80
CA CYS A 63 -1.67 11.22 4.76
C CYS A 63 -3.01 10.75 4.18
N SER A 64 -3.97 11.65 3.94
CA SER A 64 -5.28 11.31 3.36
C SER A 64 -5.15 10.57 2.01
N PHE A 65 -4.05 10.77 1.28
CA PHE A 65 -3.69 10.03 0.07
C PHE A 65 -3.49 8.52 0.30
N PHE A 66 -2.92 8.10 1.43
CA PHE A 66 -2.77 6.68 1.78
C PHE A 66 -4.06 6.04 2.28
N PHE A 67 -5.12 6.82 2.55
CA PHE A 67 -6.44 6.30 2.93
C PHE A 67 -7.44 6.29 1.76
N SER A 68 -7.06 6.75 0.57
CA SER A 68 -7.87 6.69 -0.65
C SER A 68 -7.43 5.50 -1.54
N PHE A 69 -8.37 4.85 -2.22
CA PHE A 69 -8.08 3.77 -3.18
C PHE A 69 -7.23 4.29 -4.34
N LEU A 70 -7.53 5.48 -4.87
CA LEU A 70 -6.74 6.16 -5.88
C LEU A 70 -5.28 6.38 -5.45
N GLY A 71 -5.09 6.90 -4.23
CA GLY A 71 -3.74 7.22 -3.76
C GLY A 71 -2.89 5.99 -3.50
N ARG A 72 -3.47 4.92 -2.93
CA ARG A 72 -2.80 3.61 -2.82
C ARG A 72 -2.47 3.02 -4.20
N GLY A 73 -3.39 3.12 -5.17
CA GLY A 73 -3.17 2.63 -6.53
C GLY A 73 -1.98 3.29 -7.21
N ILE A 74 -1.92 4.62 -7.18
CA ILE A 74 -0.80 5.40 -7.75
C ILE A 74 0.51 5.07 -7.01
N PHE A 75 0.46 4.95 -5.68
CA PHE A 75 1.62 4.57 -4.87
C PHE A 75 2.18 3.19 -5.23
N TYR A 76 1.31 2.18 -5.40
CA TYR A 76 1.75 0.85 -5.80
C TYR A 76 2.32 0.84 -7.22
N ILE A 77 1.73 1.56 -8.17
CA ILE A 77 2.31 1.71 -9.52
C ILE A 77 3.71 2.33 -9.44
N PHE A 78 3.87 3.39 -8.63
CA PHE A 78 5.17 4.01 -8.40
C PHE A 78 6.19 3.03 -7.81
N VAL A 79 5.87 2.35 -6.72
CA VAL A 79 6.80 1.38 -6.08
C VAL A 79 7.11 0.21 -7.01
N GLY A 80 6.13 -0.31 -7.73
CA GLY A 80 6.34 -1.39 -8.71
C GLY A 80 7.24 -0.94 -9.87
N SER A 81 7.17 0.33 -10.28
CA SER A 81 8.09 0.89 -11.27
C SER A 81 9.53 1.07 -10.76
N LEU A 82 9.73 1.27 -9.45
CA LEU A 82 11.06 1.27 -8.84
C LEU A 82 11.69 -0.12 -8.79
N LEU A 83 10.87 -1.16 -8.72
CA LEU A 83 11.31 -2.56 -8.71
C LEU A 83 11.69 -3.07 -10.12
N LEU A 84 11.15 -2.48 -11.19
CA LEU A 84 11.48 -2.83 -12.57
C LEU A 84 12.97 -2.58 -12.88
N ASP A 85 13.72 -3.66 -13.00
CA ASP A 85 15.13 -3.66 -13.40
C ASP A 85 15.47 -5.00 -14.10
N ASN A 86 16.69 -5.16 -14.59
CA ASN A 86 17.09 -6.25 -15.49
C ASN A 86 17.01 -7.69 -14.93
N SER A 87 16.64 -7.91 -13.67
CA SER A 87 16.53 -9.25 -13.09
C SER A 87 15.10 -9.80 -13.18
N ALA A 88 14.94 -11.04 -13.65
CA ALA A 88 13.63 -11.67 -13.86
C ALA A 88 12.72 -11.66 -12.61
N LEU A 89 13.27 -11.93 -11.42
CA LEU A 89 12.51 -11.90 -10.15
C LEU A 89 12.02 -10.50 -9.79
N ARG A 90 12.77 -9.47 -10.18
CA ARG A 90 12.46 -8.06 -9.91
C ARG A 90 11.40 -7.55 -10.88
N ILE A 91 11.49 -7.94 -12.16
CA ILE A 91 10.45 -7.69 -13.16
C ILE A 91 9.13 -8.33 -12.73
N LEU A 92 9.17 -9.59 -12.26
CA LEU A 92 7.96 -10.30 -11.85
C LEU A 92 7.29 -9.65 -10.62
N SER A 93 8.07 -9.36 -9.58
CA SER A 93 7.55 -8.72 -8.35
C SER A 93 7.06 -7.29 -8.62
N GLY A 94 7.79 -6.51 -9.40
CA GLY A 94 7.38 -5.17 -9.83
C GLY A 94 6.10 -5.18 -10.67
N ALA A 95 5.99 -6.10 -11.64
CA ALA A 95 4.80 -6.23 -12.48
C ALA A 95 3.54 -6.58 -11.68
N ILE A 96 3.66 -7.50 -10.71
CA ILE A 96 2.53 -7.87 -9.83
C ILE A 96 2.05 -6.65 -9.04
N ILE A 97 2.97 -5.87 -8.45
CA ILE A 97 2.61 -4.67 -7.68
C ILE A 97 1.96 -3.61 -8.58
N ILE A 98 2.46 -3.42 -9.81
CA ILE A 98 1.83 -2.51 -10.78
C ILE A 98 0.42 -2.96 -11.13
N ILE A 99 0.20 -4.26 -11.37
CA ILE A 99 -1.13 -4.81 -11.65
C ILE A 99 -2.07 -4.56 -10.48
N ILE A 100 -1.63 -4.80 -9.24
CA ILE A 100 -2.40 -4.48 -8.03
C ILE A 100 -2.73 -2.99 -8.00
N GLY A 101 -1.76 -2.12 -8.28
CA GLY A 101 -2.00 -0.67 -8.33
C GLY A 101 -3.04 -0.25 -9.39
N ILE A 102 -3.04 -0.88 -10.57
CA ILE A 102 -4.04 -0.66 -11.61
C ILE A 102 -5.43 -1.14 -11.14
N ILE A 103 -5.51 -2.28 -10.45
CA ILE A 103 -6.77 -2.78 -9.88
C ILE A 103 -7.32 -1.77 -8.87
N TYR A 104 -6.48 -1.24 -7.97
CA TYR A 104 -6.89 -0.19 -7.02
C TYR A 104 -7.33 1.10 -7.73
N PHE A 105 -6.65 1.47 -8.82
CA PHE A 105 -7.03 2.62 -9.65
C PHE A 105 -8.40 2.43 -10.32
N ILE A 106 -8.68 1.23 -10.85
CA ILE A 106 -9.99 0.92 -11.45
C ILE A 106 -11.08 0.86 -10.37
N LEU A 107 -10.77 0.31 -9.20
CA LEU A 107 -11.70 0.22 -8.08
C LEU A 107 -12.15 1.60 -7.58
N GLU A 108 -11.32 2.64 -7.69
CA GLU A 108 -11.75 4.02 -7.40
C GLU A 108 -12.99 4.41 -8.22
N PHE A 109 -12.99 4.11 -9.53
CA PHE A 109 -14.11 4.45 -10.42
C PHE A 109 -15.30 3.52 -10.27
N ALA A 110 -15.08 2.28 -9.81
CA ALA A 110 -16.14 1.30 -9.58
C ALA A 110 -16.79 1.41 -8.19
N SER A 111 -16.11 2.02 -7.21
CA SER A 111 -16.52 1.96 -5.81
C SER A 111 -17.60 2.99 -5.47
N ASN A 112 -18.85 2.59 -5.69
CA ASN A 112 -19.99 2.98 -4.85
C ASN A 112 -20.12 2.02 -3.65
N VAL A 113 -19.00 1.56 -3.08
CA VAL A 113 -18.95 0.66 -1.91
C VAL A 113 -18.81 1.55 -0.68
N VAL A 114 -19.68 1.34 0.31
CA VAL A 114 -19.62 2.06 1.59
C VAL A 114 -18.19 1.96 2.12
N PRO A 115 -17.50 3.09 2.34
CA PRO A 115 -16.15 3.08 2.84
C PRO A 115 -16.10 2.25 4.12
N PRO A 116 -15.21 1.24 4.23
CA PRO A 116 -15.01 0.52 5.49
C PRO A 116 -14.63 1.52 6.58
N ASP A 117 -14.90 1.20 7.85
CA ASP A 117 -14.81 2.15 8.98
C ASP A 117 -13.48 2.93 9.09
N ASN A 118 -12.43 2.44 8.43
CA ASN A 118 -11.15 3.12 8.20
C ASN A 118 -11.22 4.45 7.40
N MET A 119 -12.39 4.85 6.89
CA MET A 119 -12.64 6.09 6.15
C MET A 119 -13.83 6.90 6.72
N ARG A 120 -14.38 6.50 7.87
CA ARG A 120 -15.45 7.25 8.54
C ARG A 120 -14.84 8.23 9.54
N GLU A 121 -15.20 9.50 9.43
CA GLU A 121 -14.94 10.47 10.49
C GLU A 121 -15.61 9.99 11.78
N PRO A 122 -14.97 10.13 12.95
CA PRO A 122 -15.65 9.87 14.21
C PRO A 122 -16.81 10.86 14.34
N THR A 123 -18.04 10.35 14.24
CA THR A 123 -19.25 11.11 14.52
C THR A 123 -19.12 11.73 15.92
N VAL A 124 -19.44 13.02 16.02
CA VAL A 124 -19.33 13.89 17.22
C VAL A 124 -20.24 13.43 18.40
N GLU A 125 -20.81 12.23 18.34
CA GLU A 125 -21.80 11.72 19.28
C GLU A 125 -21.19 11.14 20.57
N ASP A 126 -19.87 10.93 20.65
CA ASP A 126 -19.17 10.44 21.85
C ASP A 126 -18.67 11.58 22.79
N ARG A 127 -19.22 12.79 22.66
CA ARG A 127 -19.02 13.90 23.63
C ARG A 127 -20.25 14.14 24.50
N GLY A 128 -21.03 13.08 24.75
CA GLY A 128 -22.29 13.13 25.48
C GLY A 128 -22.23 12.78 26.98
N HIS A 129 -21.09 12.37 27.53
CA HIS A 129 -21.01 12.00 28.95
C HIS A 129 -19.74 12.57 29.62
N ILE A 130 -19.93 13.77 30.17
CA ILE A 130 -19.43 14.12 31.50
C ILE A 130 -19.88 13.07 32.54
#